data_AF-A0A6L7CX64-F1
#
_entry.id   AF-A0A6L7CX64-F1
#
_cell.length_a   1.000
_cell.length_b   1.000
_cell.length_c   1.000
_cell.angle_alpha   90.00
_cell.angle_beta   90.00
_cell.angle_gamma   90.00
#
_symmetry.space_group_name_H-M   'P 1'
#
loop_
_entity.id
_entity.type
_entity.pdbx_description
1 polymer ?
#
loop_
_entity_poly.entity_id
_entity_poly.type
_entity_poly.pdbx_seq_one_letter_code
_entity_poly.pdbx_strand_id
1 'polypeptide(L)' 'MAQDIVARTMRIIDTNINVMDARGRIIGSGDRERIGELH' A
#
# COMPACT_ATOMS: atom_id res chain seq x y z
N MET A 1 -3.59 -9.32 -3.66
CA MET A 1 -2.29 -9.69 -3.04
C MET A 1 -1.62 -8.52 -2.33
N ALA A 2 -1.17 -7.46 -3.02
CA ALA A 2 -0.53 -6.30 -2.35
C ALA A 2 -1.47 -5.57 -1.37
N GLN A 3 -2.71 -5.31 -1.78
CA GLN A 3 -3.71 -4.70 -0.89
C GLN A 3 -4.04 -5.56 0.34
N ASP A 4 -4.01 -6.89 0.20
CA ASP A 4 -4.27 -7.80 1.33
C ASP A 4 -3.12 -7.78 2.34
N ILE A 5 -1.89 -7.61 1.87
CA ILE A 5 -0.71 -7.42 2.74
C ILE A 5 -0.87 -6.13 3.52
N VAL A 6 -1.16 -5.02 2.84
CA VAL A 6 -1.42 -3.72 3.47
C VAL A 6 -2.49 -3.84 4.55
N ALA A 7 -3.66 -4.42 4.22
CA ALA A 7 -4.76 -4.55 5.16
C ALA A 7 -4.43 -5.42 6.38
N ARG A 8 -3.61 -6.47 6.22
CA ARG A 8 -3.16 -7.30 7.36
C ARG A 8 -2.14 -6.56 8.23
N THR A 9 -1.18 -5.89 7.61
CA THR A 9 -0.11 -5.21 8.33
C THR A 9 -0.60 -3.96 9.05
N MET A 10 -1.51 -3.19 8.46
CA MET A 10 -2.12 -2.02 9.11
C MET A 10 -2.88 -2.40 10.39
N ARG A 11 -3.50 -3.58 10.44
CA ARG A 11 -4.14 -4.11 11.67
C ARG A 11 -3.14 -4.41 12.79
N ILE A 12 -1.85 -4.49 12.49
CA ILE A 12 -0.78 -4.80 13.45
C ILE A 12 -0.08 -3.53 13.90
N ILE A 13 0.26 -2.63 12.98
CA ILE A 13 1.13 -1.47 13.26
C ILE A 13 0.41 -0.11 13.32
N ASP A 14 -0.91 -0.08 13.08
CA ASP A 14 -1.77 1.11 13.17
C ASP A 14 -1.22 2.36 12.47
N THR A 15 -0.60 2.16 11.31
CA THR A 15 -0.01 3.23 10.48
C THR A 15 -0.31 2.94 9.02
N ASN A 16 -0.43 3.99 8.19
CA ASN A 16 -0.61 3.84 6.75
C ASN A 16 0.64 3.21 6.11
N ILE A 17 0.42 2.21 5.26
CA ILE A 17 1.47 1.46 4.56
C ILE A 17 1.24 1.57 3.07
N ASN A 18 2.32 1.77 2.32
CA ASN A 18 2.34 1.71 0.87
C ASN A 18 3.22 0.54 0.42
N VAL A 19 2.77 -0.18 -0.60
CA VAL A 19 3.56 -1.18 -1.31
C VAL A 19 3.71 -0.71 -2.74
N MET A 20 4.94 -0.69 -3.24
CA MET A 20 5.28 -0.20 -4.58
C MET A 20 5.90 -1.31 -5.42
N ASP A 21 5.71 -1.23 -6.74
CA ASP A 21 6.51 -2.01 -7.69
C ASP A 21 7.92 -1.42 -7.87
N ALA A 22 8.75 -2.11 -8.65
CA ALA A 22 10.13 -1.67 -8.93
C ALA A 22 10.23 -0.34 -9.69
N ARG A 23 9.13 0.18 -10.23
CA ARG A 23 9.06 1.46 -10.94
C ARG A 23 8.57 2.60 -10.04
N GLY A 24 8.33 2.33 -8.76
CA GLY A 24 7.81 3.31 -7.80
C GLY A 24 6.30 3.52 -7.89
N ARG A 25 5.56 2.68 -8.64
CA ARG A 25 4.11 2.77 -8.68
C ARG A 25 3.52 2.10 -7.44
N ILE A 26 2.61 2.77 -6.76
CA ILE A 26 1.87 2.22 -5.63
C ILE A 26 0.89 1.14 -6.13
N ILE A 27 1.07 -0.08 -5.66
CA ILE A 27 0.25 -1.26 -6.00
C ILE A 27 -0.60 -1.76 -4.83
N GLY A 28 -0.46 -1.15 -3.66
CA GLY A 28 -1.32 -1.32 -2.49
C GLY A 28 -1.07 -0.19 -1.50
N SER A 29 -2.12 0.30 -0.86
CA SER A 29 -2.03 1.45 0.04
C SER A 29 -3.11 1.42 1.11
N GLY A 30 -2.79 1.92 2.29
CA GLY A 30 -3.78 2.18 3.34
C GLY A 30 -4.71 3.33 2.98
N ASP A 31 -4.23 4.23 2.14
CA ASP A 31 -5.03 5.23 1.44
C ASP A 31 -5.28 4.78 -0.01
N ARG A 32 -6.50 4.32 -0.28
CA ARG A 32 -6.85 3.74 -1.59
C ARG A 32 -6.77 4.74 -2.73
N GLU A 33 -6.86 6.03 -2.48
CA GLU A 33 -6.77 7.06 -3.53
C GLU A 33 -5.38 7.09 -4.16
N ARG A 34 -4.37 6.62 -3.42
CA ARG A 34 -2.98 6.59 -3.86
C ARG A 34 -2.61 5.41 -4.76
N ILE A 35 -3.48 4.42 -4.89
CA ILE A 35 -3.18 3.23 -5.71
C ILE A 35 -3.07 3.65 -7.19
N GLY A 36 -1.91 3.39 -7.79
CA GLY A 36 -1.58 3.78 -9.15
C GLY A 36 -0.75 5.06 -9.27
N GLU A 37 -0.60 5.83 -8.18
CA GLU A 37 0.31 6.98 -8.14
C GLU A 37 1.78 6.53 -8.24
N LEU A 38 2.62 7.42 -8.79
CA LEU A 38 4.07 7.33 -8.72
C LEU A 38 4.54 8.10 -7.48
N HIS A 39 5.38 7.47 -6.67
CA HIS A 39 5.99 8.08 -5.50
C HIS A 39 7.29 8.81 -5.82
#